data_AF-A0A958UZ23-F1
#
_entry.id   AF-A0A958UZ23-F1
#
_cell.length_a   1.000
_cell.length_b   1.000
_cell.length_c   1.000
_cell.angle_alpha   90.00
_cell.angle_beta   90.00
_cell.angle_gamma   90.00
#
_symmetry.space_group_name_H-M   'P 1'
#
loop_
_entity.id
_entity.type
_entity.pdbx_description
1 polymer ?
#
loop_
_entity_poly.entity_id
_entity_poly.type
_entity_poly.pdbx_seq_one_letter_code
_entity_poly.pdbx_strand_id
1 'polypeptide(L)'
;RPEWNDANNALVGNGVSMVTLYYLRRFLIFFKELFANASAENIKVSDELAGFFEQVRETLENHRDKLSGSIGDSDRRVIMDGLGTAASAFRWQVYEQGFQGSKSAISLEELKNFVDIGLAFLDHSIALNKRSDDLYHAYNLMTVEDSGDISIAHLPEMLEGQVAVLSSAYLSSGQALALLDALKSSKLFRPDQFSYILYPAKELKGFLDRNSIPANSVSKSQLLKELVGDGNRAVIEKDRNGDYHFNGNLKNAADLKAALQELPEKYKDRLLSEERIVLQIFEEVFNHKAFTGRSGTFYGYEGLGSIYWHMVSKLQLAVQECCLKAIWGGEPADITGRLLEHYYEINEGIGVHKSPALYGAFPTDPYSHTPAGKGAQQPGMTGQVKEDILSRFGELGTFVKKGELHFDPCLLRKEEFLKVGKVFHFVNIDKEKQEHAIPEDCLGFTCCQIPVIYHIADKESVEIHLRDGKKIEIDGLRVDHETSAAIFDRTGRIARMDVNINEEHLK
;
A
#
# COMPACT_ATOMS: atom_id res chain seq x y z
N ARG A 1 -2.10 16.00 -5.20
CA ARG A 1 -3.25 15.14 -4.82
C ARG A 1 -2.71 14.06 -3.88
N PRO A 2 -3.53 13.48 -2.98
CA PRO A 2 -3.08 12.36 -2.17
C PRO A 2 -2.85 11.11 -3.02
N GLU A 3 -2.35 10.06 -2.38
CA GLU A 3 -2.29 8.71 -2.94
C GLU A 3 -3.60 7.95 -2.63
N TRP A 4 -3.54 6.68 -2.18
CA TRP A 4 -4.74 5.87 -1.91
C TRP A 4 -5.58 6.41 -0.75
N ASN A 5 -4.95 6.78 0.37
CA ASN A 5 -5.66 7.24 1.56
C ASN A 5 -6.00 8.73 1.51
N ASP A 6 -7.20 9.06 1.01
CA ASP A 6 -7.69 10.45 0.98
C ASP A 6 -7.87 11.07 2.38
N ALA A 7 -8.00 10.25 3.45
CA ALA A 7 -8.07 10.78 4.81
C ALA A 7 -6.74 11.35 5.31
N ASN A 8 -5.61 11.02 4.65
CA ASN A 8 -4.28 11.60 4.89
C ASN A 8 -3.90 12.67 3.85
N ASN A 9 -4.88 13.38 3.28
CA ASN A 9 -4.64 14.34 2.20
C ASN A 9 -3.83 15.59 2.58
N ALA A 10 -3.63 15.90 3.85
CA ALA A 10 -2.77 17.01 4.27
C ALA A 10 -1.27 16.68 4.18
N LEU A 11 -0.91 15.41 3.92
CA LEU A 11 0.44 15.03 3.55
C LEU A 11 0.86 15.58 2.17
N VAL A 12 -0.08 16.01 1.33
CA VAL A 12 0.25 16.61 0.03
C VAL A 12 1.01 17.91 0.25
N GLY A 13 2.26 17.95 -0.18
CA GLY A 13 3.19 19.06 0.05
C GLY A 13 4.50 18.51 0.61
N ASN A 14 4.53 18.29 1.92
CA ASN A 14 5.72 17.85 2.65
C ASN A 14 5.79 16.32 2.87
N GLY A 15 4.71 15.59 2.60
CA GLY A 15 4.68 14.13 2.72
C GLY A 15 5.45 13.44 1.60
N VAL A 16 6.23 12.42 1.96
CA VAL A 16 7.02 11.60 1.04
C VAL A 16 6.61 10.15 1.19
N SER A 17 6.28 9.50 0.07
CA SER A 17 5.71 8.14 0.05
C SER A 17 6.79 7.07 -0.07
N MET A 18 7.02 6.32 1.01
CA MET A 18 7.76 5.06 0.94
C MET A 18 6.90 3.95 0.31
N VAL A 19 5.57 4.01 0.47
CA VAL A 19 4.61 3.11 -0.20
C VAL A 19 4.87 3.03 -1.70
N THR A 20 4.91 4.19 -2.37
CA THR A 20 5.19 4.26 -3.82
C THR A 20 6.62 3.82 -4.13
N LEU A 21 7.59 4.10 -3.27
CA LEU A 21 8.98 3.65 -3.43
C LEU A 21 9.08 2.11 -3.41
N TYR A 22 8.38 1.44 -2.50
CA TYR A 22 8.33 -0.03 -2.43
C TYR A 22 7.77 -0.65 -3.72
N TYR A 23 6.69 -0.09 -4.27
CA TYR A 23 6.12 -0.54 -5.53
C TYR A 23 7.00 -0.19 -6.74
N LEU A 24 7.65 0.98 -6.73
CA LEU A 24 8.61 1.37 -7.76
C LEU A 24 9.80 0.40 -7.79
N ARG A 25 10.23 -0.11 -6.64
CA ARG A 25 11.27 -1.14 -6.56
C ARG A 25 10.82 -2.44 -7.24
N ARG A 26 9.60 -2.93 -6.98
CA ARG A 26 9.05 -4.09 -7.72
C ARG A 26 8.93 -3.82 -9.21
N PHE A 27 8.51 -2.62 -9.58
CA PHE A 27 8.43 -2.19 -10.98
C PHE A 27 9.79 -2.23 -11.67
N LEU A 28 10.85 -1.70 -11.05
CA LEU A 28 12.19 -1.73 -11.63
C LEU A 28 12.78 -3.15 -11.69
N ILE A 29 12.45 -4.04 -10.75
CA ILE A 29 12.82 -5.47 -10.86
C ILE A 29 12.17 -6.12 -12.09
N PHE A 30 10.87 -5.86 -12.32
CA PHE A 30 10.20 -6.34 -13.53
C PHE A 30 10.88 -5.81 -14.81
N PHE A 31 11.22 -4.51 -14.85
CA PHE A 31 11.91 -3.93 -15.99
C PHE A 31 13.34 -4.46 -16.17
N LYS A 32 14.04 -4.77 -15.08
CA LYS A 32 15.36 -5.40 -15.13
C LYS A 32 15.30 -6.76 -15.84
N GLU A 33 14.32 -7.59 -15.49
CA GLU A 33 14.09 -8.88 -16.17
C GLU A 33 13.63 -8.70 -17.61
N LEU A 34 12.75 -7.73 -17.89
CA LEU A 34 12.26 -7.43 -19.23
C LEU A 34 13.42 -7.04 -20.16
N PHE A 35 14.30 -6.14 -19.70
CA PHE A 35 15.43 -5.67 -20.48
C PHE A 35 16.53 -6.73 -20.62
N ALA A 36 16.71 -7.61 -19.63
CA ALA A 36 17.64 -8.73 -19.75
C ALA A 36 17.25 -9.70 -20.88
N ASN A 37 15.95 -9.88 -21.13
CA ASN A 37 15.42 -10.77 -22.16
C ASN A 37 15.13 -10.08 -23.51
N ALA A 38 15.33 -8.76 -23.60
CA ALA A 38 15.12 -8.02 -24.84
C ALA A 38 16.27 -8.24 -25.83
N SER A 39 15.94 -8.37 -27.12
CA SER A 39 16.90 -8.56 -28.21
C SER A 39 17.32 -7.26 -28.91
N ALA A 40 16.71 -6.13 -28.57
CA ALA A 40 17.01 -4.84 -29.19
C ALA A 40 18.30 -4.24 -28.61
N GLU A 41 19.20 -3.74 -29.46
CA GLU A 41 20.41 -3.04 -28.99
C GLU A 41 20.13 -1.60 -28.55
N ASN A 42 19.16 -0.95 -29.21
CA ASN A 42 18.82 0.46 -29.00
C ASN A 42 17.31 0.66 -28.99
N ILE A 43 16.85 1.66 -28.23
CA ILE A 43 15.47 2.15 -28.22
C ILE A 43 15.43 3.60 -28.72
N LYS A 44 14.34 4.00 -29.37
CA LYS A 44 14.15 5.37 -29.85
C LYS A 44 13.15 6.13 -28.99
N VAL A 45 13.59 7.21 -28.37
CA VAL A 45 12.76 8.13 -27.58
C VAL A 45 12.82 9.53 -28.19
N SER A 46 11.90 10.42 -27.83
CA SER A 46 11.99 11.83 -28.23
C SER A 46 13.28 12.47 -27.70
N ASP A 47 13.87 13.40 -28.44
CA ASP A 47 15.14 14.05 -28.04
C ASP A 47 15.03 14.72 -26.66
N GLU A 48 13.88 15.31 -26.36
CA GLU A 48 13.59 15.95 -25.08
C GLU A 48 13.64 14.93 -23.93
N LEU A 49 13.12 13.73 -24.16
CA LEU A 49 13.15 12.65 -23.17
C LEU A 49 14.54 12.03 -23.02
N ALA A 50 15.31 11.93 -24.10
CA ALA A 50 16.71 11.49 -24.03
C ALA A 50 17.55 12.42 -23.16
N GLY A 51 17.40 13.74 -23.34
CA GLY A 51 18.08 14.73 -22.50
C GLY A 51 17.65 14.68 -21.03
N PHE A 52 16.38 14.39 -20.75
CA PHE A 52 15.90 14.18 -19.38
C PHE A 52 16.48 12.92 -18.75
N PHE A 53 16.41 11.80 -19.46
CA PHE A 53 16.95 10.51 -19.04
C PHE A 53 18.43 10.63 -18.66
N GLU A 54 19.22 11.28 -19.50
CA GLU A 54 20.66 11.43 -19.27
C GLU A 54 20.95 12.21 -17.98
N GLN A 55 20.29 13.35 -17.77
CA GLN A 55 20.50 14.16 -16.55
C GLN A 55 20.10 13.42 -15.27
N VAL A 56 19.02 12.64 -15.30
CA VAL A 56 18.60 11.82 -14.14
C VAL A 56 19.64 10.72 -13.90
N ARG A 57 20.07 10.01 -14.95
CA ARG A 57 21.08 8.96 -14.88
C ARG A 57 22.39 9.49 -14.31
N GLU A 58 22.91 10.59 -14.85
CA GLU A 58 24.13 11.24 -14.36
C GLU A 58 24.00 11.68 -12.90
N THR A 59 22.86 12.26 -12.51
CA THR A 59 22.63 12.67 -11.11
C THR A 59 22.77 11.48 -10.17
N LEU A 60 22.17 10.33 -10.50
CA LEU A 60 22.27 9.13 -9.67
C LEU A 60 23.69 8.53 -9.67
N GLU A 61 24.33 8.43 -10.85
CA GLU A 61 25.69 7.87 -10.96
C GLU A 61 26.73 8.71 -10.20
N ASN A 62 26.65 10.03 -10.30
CA ASN A 62 27.56 10.96 -9.63
C ASN A 62 27.46 10.92 -8.10
N HIS A 63 26.38 10.35 -7.55
CA HIS A 63 26.15 10.23 -6.11
C HIS A 63 26.12 8.76 -5.64
N ARG A 64 26.56 7.82 -6.47
CA ARG A 64 26.60 6.38 -6.13
C ARG A 64 27.43 6.10 -4.87
N ASP A 65 28.51 6.84 -4.67
CA ASP A 65 29.40 6.73 -3.50
C ASP A 65 28.66 6.96 -2.18
N LYS A 66 27.59 7.77 -2.19
CA LYS A 66 26.75 8.07 -1.02
C LYS A 66 25.96 6.87 -0.49
N LEU A 67 25.81 5.81 -1.30
CA LEU A 67 25.14 4.58 -0.90
C LEU A 67 25.95 3.72 0.10
N SER A 68 27.24 4.05 0.30
CA SER A 68 28.11 3.35 1.27
C SER A 68 27.80 3.66 2.74
N GLY A 69 27.00 4.70 3.01
CA GLY A 69 26.60 5.11 4.36
C GLY A 69 25.23 5.78 4.38
N SER A 70 24.89 6.50 5.45
CA SER A 70 23.67 7.31 5.50
C SER A 70 23.83 8.58 4.65
N ILE A 71 22.86 8.87 3.78
CA ILE A 71 22.81 10.13 3.03
C ILE A 71 22.36 11.24 3.98
N GLY A 72 23.25 12.20 4.24
CA GLY A 72 22.98 13.38 5.08
C GLY A 72 22.05 14.38 4.39
N ASP A 73 21.51 15.33 5.16
CA ASP A 73 20.46 16.25 4.69
C ASP A 73 20.92 17.19 3.57
N SER A 74 22.19 17.61 3.59
CA SER A 74 22.78 18.40 2.50
C SER A 74 22.94 17.58 1.21
N ASP A 75 23.43 16.35 1.29
CA ASP A 75 23.55 15.47 0.11
C ASP A 75 22.17 15.12 -0.44
N ARG A 76 21.18 14.91 0.43
CA ARG A 76 19.78 14.69 0.04
C ARG A 76 19.23 15.86 -0.75
N ARG A 77 19.53 17.09 -0.33
CA ARG A 77 19.17 18.31 -1.06
C ARG A 77 19.78 18.32 -2.46
N VAL A 78 21.08 18.06 -2.56
CA VAL A 78 21.80 18.08 -3.85
C VAL A 78 21.21 17.08 -4.83
N ILE A 79 20.95 15.84 -4.39
CA ILE A 79 20.34 14.80 -5.24
C ILE A 79 18.92 15.22 -5.66
N MET A 80 18.10 15.71 -4.72
CA MET A 80 16.74 16.16 -5.01
C MET A 80 16.71 17.29 -6.05
N ASP A 81 17.61 18.27 -5.92
CA ASP A 81 17.70 19.40 -6.85
C ASP A 81 18.15 18.95 -8.24
N GLY A 82 19.10 18.02 -8.35
CA GLY A 82 19.53 17.46 -9.63
C GLY A 82 18.38 16.77 -10.38
N LEU A 83 17.65 15.89 -9.68
CA LEU A 83 16.49 15.18 -10.24
C LEU A 83 15.33 16.15 -10.58
N GLY A 84 15.01 17.06 -9.66
CA GLY A 84 13.92 18.01 -9.82
C GLY A 84 14.17 19.03 -10.92
N THR A 85 15.41 19.49 -11.07
CA THR A 85 15.81 20.43 -12.14
C THR A 85 15.73 19.75 -13.50
N ALA A 86 16.24 18.53 -13.64
CA ALA A 86 16.17 17.75 -14.88
C ALA A 86 14.71 17.56 -15.34
N ALA A 87 13.82 17.16 -14.44
CA ALA A 87 12.39 17.02 -14.73
C ALA A 87 11.70 18.36 -15.04
N SER A 88 12.22 19.47 -14.50
CA SER A 88 11.71 20.83 -14.74
C SER A 88 12.09 21.33 -16.12
N ALA A 89 13.35 21.18 -16.51
CA ALA A 89 13.81 21.54 -17.85
C ALA A 89 13.00 20.77 -18.92
N PHE A 90 12.84 19.46 -18.76
CA PHE A 90 12.07 18.62 -19.68
C PHE A 90 10.63 19.11 -19.87
N ARG A 91 9.87 19.26 -18.77
CA ARG A 91 8.45 19.64 -18.90
C ARG A 91 8.27 21.06 -19.42
N TRP A 92 9.15 22.00 -19.05
CA TRP A 92 9.06 23.38 -19.54
C TRP A 92 9.36 23.46 -21.04
N GLN A 93 10.36 22.74 -21.52
CA GLN A 93 10.63 22.64 -22.95
C GLN A 93 9.39 22.14 -23.71
N VAL A 94 8.75 21.07 -23.23
CA VAL A 94 7.54 20.52 -23.87
C VAL A 94 6.34 21.47 -23.74
N TYR A 95 6.15 22.16 -22.62
CA TYR A 95 5.04 23.10 -22.45
C TYR A 95 5.15 24.33 -23.35
N GLU A 96 6.35 24.85 -23.54
CA GLU A 96 6.58 26.06 -24.32
C GLU A 96 6.67 25.79 -25.83
N GLN A 97 7.29 24.68 -26.21
CA GLN A 97 7.68 24.42 -27.60
C GLN A 97 7.00 23.19 -28.20
N GLY A 98 6.34 22.36 -27.39
CA GLY A 98 5.86 21.05 -27.80
C GLY A 98 7.00 20.08 -28.12
N PHE A 99 6.63 18.86 -28.49
CA PHE A 99 7.59 17.89 -29.02
C PHE A 99 8.01 18.27 -30.44
N GLN A 100 9.31 18.29 -30.71
CA GLN A 100 9.86 18.64 -32.03
C GLN A 100 9.74 17.50 -33.06
N GLY A 101 9.42 16.29 -32.60
CA GLY A 101 9.19 15.11 -33.44
C GLY A 101 10.44 14.34 -33.85
N SER A 102 11.64 14.86 -33.56
CA SER A 102 12.89 14.13 -33.67
C SER A 102 13.06 13.12 -32.52
N LYS A 103 13.88 12.09 -32.77
CA LYS A 103 14.12 11.00 -31.83
C LYS A 103 15.58 10.64 -31.76
N SER A 104 16.04 10.37 -30.55
CA SER A 104 17.38 9.93 -30.21
C SER A 104 17.38 8.46 -29.81
N ALA A 105 18.48 7.78 -30.09
CA ALA A 105 18.71 6.42 -29.64
C ALA A 105 19.27 6.43 -28.21
N ILE A 106 18.73 5.57 -27.34
CA ILE A 106 19.33 5.19 -26.06
C ILE A 106 19.68 3.71 -26.17
N SER A 107 20.89 3.34 -25.78
CA SER A 107 21.27 1.93 -25.80
C SER A 107 20.55 1.14 -24.71
N LEU A 108 20.28 -0.14 -24.97
CA LEU A 108 19.69 -1.01 -23.96
C LEU A 108 20.62 -1.20 -22.76
N GLU A 109 21.93 -1.10 -22.95
CA GLU A 109 22.93 -1.16 -21.88
C GLU A 109 22.83 0.05 -20.94
N GLU A 110 22.72 1.27 -21.47
CA GLU A 110 22.49 2.47 -20.65
C GLU A 110 21.21 2.37 -19.83
N LEU A 111 20.15 1.81 -20.41
CA LEU A 111 18.88 1.61 -19.72
C LEU A 111 18.99 0.56 -18.61
N LYS A 112 19.73 -0.53 -18.84
CA LYS A 112 20.04 -1.54 -17.81
C LYS A 112 20.83 -0.93 -16.65
N ASN A 113 21.88 -0.17 -16.96
CA ASN A 113 22.70 0.53 -15.97
C ASN A 113 21.86 1.54 -15.15
N PHE A 114 20.97 2.28 -15.83
CA PHE A 114 20.02 3.18 -15.17
C PHE A 114 19.08 2.45 -14.21
N VAL A 115 18.53 1.31 -14.61
CA VAL A 115 17.70 0.47 -13.73
C VAL A 115 18.50 -0.05 -12.54
N ASP A 116 19.75 -0.47 -12.75
CA ASP A 116 20.62 -0.97 -11.69
C ASP A 116 20.97 0.09 -10.65
N ILE A 117 21.34 1.31 -11.07
CA ILE A 117 21.60 2.40 -10.13
C ILE A 117 20.30 2.85 -9.44
N GLY A 118 19.18 2.92 -10.17
CA GLY A 118 17.87 3.20 -9.59
C GLY A 118 17.52 2.21 -8.48
N LEU A 119 17.64 0.91 -8.75
CA LEU A 119 17.44 -0.14 -7.75
C LEU A 119 18.38 0.01 -6.55
N ALA A 120 19.64 0.37 -6.75
CA ALA A 120 20.58 0.57 -5.65
C ALA A 120 20.15 1.71 -4.69
N PHE A 121 19.68 2.84 -5.22
CA PHE A 121 19.13 3.94 -4.41
C PHE A 121 17.82 3.55 -3.72
N LEU A 122 16.95 2.80 -4.40
CA LEU A 122 15.69 2.33 -3.82
C LEU A 122 15.96 1.35 -2.68
N ASP A 123 16.78 0.32 -2.90
CA ASP A 123 17.12 -0.71 -1.91
C ASP A 123 17.80 -0.09 -0.68
N HIS A 124 18.69 0.91 -0.87
CA HIS A 124 19.28 1.69 0.21
C HIS A 124 18.21 2.47 1.01
N SER A 125 17.30 3.15 0.30
CA SER A 125 16.20 3.90 0.92
C SER A 125 15.26 2.99 1.71
N ILE A 126 14.97 1.78 1.21
CA ILE A 126 14.15 0.77 1.90
C ILE A 126 14.86 0.31 3.18
N ALA A 127 16.15 0.00 3.13
CA ALA A 127 16.92 -0.44 4.29
C ALA A 127 16.90 0.58 5.44
N LEU A 128 17.04 1.88 5.12
CA LEU A 128 17.00 2.97 6.10
C LEU A 128 15.58 3.29 6.62
N ASN A 129 14.53 2.72 6.03
CA ASN A 129 13.14 2.93 6.45
C ASN A 129 12.55 1.75 7.23
N LYS A 130 13.39 0.79 7.62
CA LYS A 130 13.04 -0.22 8.61
C LYS A 130 13.03 0.41 10.02
N ARG A 131 11.95 0.22 10.75
CA ARG A 131 11.78 0.67 12.14
C ARG A 131 12.45 -0.29 13.11
N SER A 132 12.62 0.17 14.34
CA SER A 132 13.15 -0.65 15.44
C SER A 132 12.20 -1.77 15.89
N ASP A 133 10.92 -1.71 15.52
CA ASP A 133 9.91 -2.74 15.77
C ASP A 133 9.68 -3.67 14.57
N ASP A 134 10.66 -3.75 13.65
CA ASP A 134 10.64 -4.57 12.42
C ASP A 134 9.58 -4.20 11.36
N LEU A 135 8.69 -3.23 11.64
CA LEU A 135 7.82 -2.62 10.64
C LEU A 135 8.60 -1.66 9.73
N TYR A 136 7.95 -1.17 8.69
CA TYR A 136 8.51 -0.21 7.74
C TYR A 136 7.70 1.08 7.71
N HIS A 137 8.38 2.21 7.51
CA HIS A 137 7.72 3.51 7.37
C HIS A 137 6.89 3.57 6.08
N ALA A 138 5.65 4.05 6.17
CA ALA A 138 4.77 4.21 5.00
C ALA A 138 4.92 5.59 4.35
N TYR A 139 4.81 6.63 5.18
CA TYR A 139 4.93 8.02 4.79
C TYR A 139 5.87 8.74 5.76
N ASN A 140 6.73 9.58 5.19
CA ASN A 140 7.63 10.46 5.93
C ASN A 140 7.26 11.92 5.67
N LEU A 141 7.85 12.83 6.42
CA LEU A 141 7.78 14.27 6.20
C LEU A 141 9.16 14.78 5.80
N MET A 142 9.21 15.64 4.79
CA MET A 142 10.40 16.39 4.44
C MET A 142 10.23 17.87 4.83
N THR A 143 11.31 18.48 5.32
CA THR A 143 11.36 19.91 5.61
C THR A 143 12.57 20.51 4.92
N VAL A 144 12.38 21.63 4.23
CA VAL A 144 13.49 22.49 3.79
C VAL A 144 13.87 23.35 5.00
N GLU A 145 15.03 23.08 5.58
CA GLU A 145 15.53 23.81 6.74
C GLU A 145 15.99 25.22 6.36
N ASP A 146 16.16 26.12 7.34
CA ASP A 146 16.65 27.48 7.10
C ASP A 146 18.05 27.50 6.44
N SER A 147 18.85 26.43 6.60
CA SER A 147 20.13 26.24 5.90
C SER A 147 19.98 25.90 4.42
N GLY A 148 18.79 25.48 3.98
CA GLY A 148 18.51 24.92 2.66
C GLY A 148 18.59 23.39 2.59
N ASP A 149 19.02 22.71 3.66
CA ASP A 149 19.10 21.26 3.72
C ASP A 149 17.71 20.60 3.76
N ILE A 150 17.64 19.30 3.43
CA ILE A 150 16.39 18.52 3.49
C ILE A 150 16.44 17.50 4.62
N SER A 151 15.72 17.79 5.70
CA SER A 151 15.54 16.87 6.83
C SER A 151 14.37 15.92 6.60
N ILE A 152 14.41 14.76 7.25
CA ILE A 152 13.34 13.75 7.25
C ILE A 152 12.83 13.55 8.68
N ALA A 153 11.52 13.59 8.84
CA ALA A 153 10.84 13.13 10.05
C ALA A 153 9.90 11.96 9.72
N HIS A 154 9.70 11.08 10.70
CA HIS A 154 8.92 9.87 10.53
C HIS A 154 7.53 9.99 11.16
N LEU A 155 6.55 9.33 10.53
CA LEU A 155 5.19 9.20 11.04
C LEU A 155 4.99 7.86 11.75
N PRO A 156 3.90 7.69 12.52
CA PRO A 156 3.52 6.42 13.13
C PRO A 156 3.40 5.27 12.12
N GLU A 157 3.45 4.04 12.63
CA GLU A 157 3.23 2.83 11.84
C GLU A 157 1.90 2.88 11.08
N MET A 158 1.90 2.40 9.83
CA MET A 158 0.69 2.32 9.00
C MET A 158 0.65 1.00 8.25
N LEU A 159 -0.53 0.39 8.18
CA LEU A 159 -0.75 -0.90 7.51
C LEU A 159 -0.31 -0.86 6.05
N GLU A 160 -0.58 0.25 5.35
CA GLU A 160 -0.27 0.43 3.93
C GLU A 160 1.22 0.29 3.61
N GLY A 161 2.11 0.77 4.50
CA GLY A 161 3.56 0.60 4.32
C GLY A 161 3.98 -0.87 4.40
N GLN A 162 3.29 -1.66 5.22
CA GLN A 162 3.59 -3.07 5.45
C GLN A 162 3.19 -3.88 4.23
N VAL A 163 1.97 -3.65 3.73
CA VAL A 163 1.48 -4.21 2.46
C VAL A 163 2.46 -3.92 1.33
N ALA A 164 2.89 -2.67 1.20
CA ALA A 164 3.73 -2.25 0.09
C ALA A 164 5.15 -2.84 0.16
N VAL A 165 5.79 -2.88 1.33
CA VAL A 165 7.13 -3.47 1.46
C VAL A 165 7.12 -5.00 1.30
N LEU A 166 6.09 -5.70 1.79
CA LEU A 166 5.89 -7.13 1.50
C LEU A 166 5.74 -7.38 -0.01
N SER A 167 5.08 -6.45 -0.70
CA SER A 167 4.88 -6.48 -2.16
C SER A 167 6.08 -6.00 -2.98
N SER A 168 7.18 -5.58 -2.36
CA SER A 168 8.30 -4.91 -3.06
C SER A 168 9.28 -5.87 -3.75
N ALA A 169 9.15 -7.17 -3.47
CA ALA A 169 10.14 -8.21 -3.77
C ALA A 169 11.52 -8.00 -3.12
N TYR A 170 11.69 -7.05 -2.21
CA TYR A 170 12.98 -6.72 -1.57
C TYR A 170 13.31 -7.67 -0.43
N LEU A 171 12.32 -7.94 0.41
CA LEU A 171 12.49 -8.77 1.60
C LEU A 171 12.75 -10.23 1.23
N SER A 172 13.66 -10.88 1.96
CA SER A 172 13.73 -12.34 2.01
C SER A 172 12.49 -12.92 2.71
N SER A 173 12.24 -14.22 2.56
CA SER A 173 11.12 -14.90 3.22
C SER A 173 11.18 -14.77 4.75
N GLY A 174 12.39 -14.88 5.33
CA GLY A 174 12.60 -14.65 6.77
C GLY A 174 12.37 -13.21 7.22
N GLN A 175 12.73 -12.22 6.39
CA GLN A 175 12.43 -10.80 6.70
C GLN A 175 10.93 -10.50 6.59
N ALA A 176 10.24 -11.08 5.61
CA ALA A 176 8.78 -10.97 5.48
C ALA A 176 8.07 -11.59 6.68
N LEU A 177 8.52 -12.76 7.14
CA LEU A 177 8.00 -13.41 8.35
C LEU A 177 8.21 -12.54 9.60
N ALA A 178 9.42 -12.01 9.83
CA ALA A 178 9.70 -11.14 10.96
C ALA A 178 8.81 -9.88 10.96
N LEU A 179 8.56 -9.29 9.79
CA LEU A 179 7.64 -8.16 9.65
C LEU A 179 6.20 -8.55 10.00
N LEU A 180 5.73 -9.73 9.56
CA LEU A 180 4.37 -10.20 9.87
C LEU A 180 4.18 -10.51 11.36
N ASP A 181 5.18 -11.12 12.00
CA ASP A 181 5.20 -11.33 13.45
C ASP A 181 5.09 -9.99 14.19
N ALA A 182 5.90 -9.00 13.76
CA ALA A 182 5.86 -7.66 14.30
C ALA A 182 4.50 -6.99 14.08
N LEU A 183 3.93 -7.10 12.87
CA LEU A 183 2.62 -6.54 12.52
C LEU A 183 1.53 -7.11 13.40
N LYS A 184 1.50 -8.43 13.64
CA LYS A 184 0.56 -9.09 14.53
C LYS A 184 0.70 -8.62 15.98
N SER A 185 1.92 -8.33 16.44
CA SER A 185 2.19 -7.80 17.79
C SER A 185 1.98 -6.28 17.92
N SER A 186 1.77 -5.57 16.82
CA SER A 186 1.72 -4.11 16.78
C SER A 186 0.38 -3.52 17.23
N LYS A 187 0.35 -2.19 17.38
CA LYS A 187 -0.87 -1.42 17.65
C LYS A 187 -1.86 -1.40 16.47
N LEU A 188 -1.46 -1.93 15.31
CA LEU A 188 -2.35 -2.07 14.16
C LEU A 188 -3.29 -3.26 14.31
N PHE A 189 -2.94 -4.25 15.13
CA PHE A 189 -3.81 -5.39 15.38
C PHE A 189 -4.99 -5.00 16.28
N ARG A 190 -6.20 -5.29 15.83
CA ARG A 190 -7.47 -5.00 16.50
C ARG A 190 -8.12 -6.32 16.98
N PRO A 191 -8.08 -6.63 18.29
CA PRO A 191 -8.41 -7.97 18.79
C PRO A 191 -9.86 -8.43 18.63
N ASP A 192 -10.84 -7.54 18.79
CA ASP A 192 -12.27 -7.90 18.73
C ASP A 192 -12.69 -8.41 17.34
N GLN A 193 -12.06 -7.90 16.28
CA GLN A 193 -12.25 -8.32 14.90
C GLN A 193 -11.10 -9.19 14.36
N PHE A 194 -10.06 -9.45 15.16
CA PHE A 194 -8.88 -10.22 14.80
C PHE A 194 -8.27 -9.80 13.45
N SER A 195 -8.16 -8.49 13.21
CA SER A 195 -7.71 -7.91 11.93
C SER A 195 -6.97 -6.59 12.15
N TYR A 196 -6.68 -5.83 11.10
CA TYR A 196 -5.76 -4.69 11.16
C TYR A 196 -6.43 -3.34 10.85
N ILE A 197 -6.13 -2.32 11.67
CA ILE A 197 -6.47 -0.91 11.40
C ILE A 197 -5.38 -0.24 10.56
N LEU A 198 -5.70 0.89 9.91
CA LEU A 198 -4.76 1.58 9.01
C LEU A 198 -3.57 2.22 9.72
N TYR A 199 -3.80 2.75 10.92
CA TYR A 199 -2.82 3.41 11.78
C TYR A 199 -3.32 3.34 13.24
N PRO A 200 -2.44 3.45 14.24
CA PRO A 200 -2.81 3.33 15.65
C PRO A 200 -3.94 4.29 16.02
N ALA A 201 -4.92 3.78 16.77
CA ALA A 201 -5.87 4.63 17.46
C ALA A 201 -5.12 5.55 18.44
N LYS A 202 -5.49 6.82 18.49
CA LYS A 202 -4.94 7.80 19.45
C LYS A 202 -6.07 8.42 20.25
N GLU A 203 -5.82 8.61 21.54
CA GLU A 203 -6.69 9.40 22.39
C GLU A 203 -6.59 10.87 21.98
N LEU A 204 -7.69 11.42 21.50
CA LEU A 204 -7.78 12.85 21.24
C LEU A 204 -8.11 13.58 22.52
N LYS A 205 -7.42 14.69 22.77
CA LYS A 205 -7.75 15.60 23.87
C LYS A 205 -9.25 15.86 23.93
N GLY A 206 -9.82 15.90 25.12
CA GLY A 206 -11.22 16.30 25.33
C GLY A 206 -11.45 17.75 24.89
N PHE A 207 -12.71 18.16 24.72
CA PHE A 207 -13.04 19.52 24.28
C PHE A 207 -12.39 20.60 25.18
N LEU A 208 -12.39 20.38 26.49
CA LEU A 208 -11.81 21.30 27.47
C LEU A 208 -10.27 21.33 27.46
N ASP A 209 -9.62 20.23 27.07
CA ASP A 209 -8.16 20.10 27.12
C ASP A 209 -7.45 20.56 25.83
N ARG A 210 -8.20 20.69 24.72
CA ARG A 210 -7.64 20.95 23.37
C ARG A 210 -7.00 22.32 23.23
N ASN A 211 -7.56 23.34 23.89
CA ASN A 211 -7.19 24.73 23.69
C ASN A 211 -6.78 25.35 25.03
N SER A 212 -5.71 24.84 25.64
CA SER A 212 -5.15 25.39 26.88
C SER A 212 -3.73 25.87 26.62
N ILE A 213 -3.49 27.17 26.84
CA ILE A 213 -2.19 27.81 26.66
C ILE A 213 -1.47 27.78 28.03
N PRO A 214 -0.29 27.15 28.12
CA PRO A 214 0.50 27.18 29.34
C PRO A 214 0.80 28.62 29.81
N ALA A 215 0.62 28.91 31.10
CA ALA A 215 0.82 30.24 31.64
C ALA A 215 2.26 30.78 31.42
N ASN A 216 3.26 29.89 31.43
CA ASN A 216 4.63 30.23 31.08
C ASN A 216 4.79 30.66 29.62
N SER A 217 4.04 30.09 28.67
CA SER A 217 4.02 30.53 27.27
C SER A 217 3.41 31.92 27.12
N VAL A 218 2.32 32.22 27.83
CA VAL A 218 1.74 33.58 27.86
C VAL A 218 2.74 34.59 28.41
N SER A 219 3.51 34.23 29.44
CA SER A 219 4.48 35.13 30.06
C SER A 219 5.60 35.58 29.12
N LYS A 220 5.92 34.78 28.08
CA LYS A 220 6.94 35.05 27.05
C LYS A 220 6.51 36.08 26.01
N SER A 221 5.21 36.42 25.92
CA SER A 221 4.69 37.43 24.97
C SER A 221 4.08 38.61 25.72
N GLN A 222 4.64 39.80 25.51
CA GLN A 222 4.08 41.02 26.05
C GLN A 222 2.74 41.36 25.39
N LEU A 223 2.60 41.07 24.10
CA LEU A 223 1.35 41.23 23.34
C LEU A 223 0.21 40.43 23.98
N LEU A 224 0.41 39.13 24.26
CA LEU A 224 -0.62 38.29 24.87
C LEU A 224 -1.02 38.78 26.27
N LYS A 225 -0.05 39.24 27.08
CA LYS A 225 -0.34 39.81 28.41
C LYS A 225 -1.18 41.09 28.32
N GLU A 226 -0.89 41.96 27.35
CA GLU A 226 -1.64 43.21 27.15
C GLU A 226 -3.05 42.96 26.63
N LEU A 227 -3.22 42.02 25.70
CA LEU A 227 -4.55 41.63 25.22
C LEU A 227 -5.43 41.13 26.37
N VAL A 228 -4.88 40.29 27.25
CA VAL A 228 -5.58 39.82 28.45
C VAL A 228 -5.89 40.98 29.41
N GLY A 229 -4.91 41.85 29.68
CA GLY A 229 -5.08 43.00 30.58
C GLY A 229 -6.14 44.00 30.12
N ASP A 230 -6.26 44.17 28.80
CA ASP A 230 -7.24 45.05 28.17
C ASP A 230 -8.62 44.38 27.95
N GLY A 231 -8.77 43.10 28.29
CA GLY A 231 -9.98 42.33 28.03
C GLY A 231 -10.26 42.09 26.54
N ASN A 232 -9.25 42.21 25.67
CA ASN A 232 -9.37 41.98 24.24
C ASN A 232 -9.32 40.47 23.94
N ARG A 233 -10.45 39.93 23.46
CA ARG A 233 -10.65 38.50 23.22
C ARG A 233 -10.41 38.06 21.78
N ALA A 234 -9.90 38.93 20.90
CA ALA A 234 -9.73 38.61 19.48
C ALA A 234 -8.77 37.43 19.26
N VAL A 235 -7.76 37.28 20.12
CA VAL A 235 -6.71 36.25 20.00
C VAL A 235 -6.67 35.34 21.22
N ILE A 236 -6.72 35.88 22.43
CA ILE A 236 -6.55 35.16 23.69
C ILE A 236 -7.63 35.57 24.71
N GLU A 237 -8.11 34.63 25.51
CA GLU A 237 -8.99 34.89 26.65
C GLU A 237 -8.46 34.16 27.90
N LYS A 238 -8.68 34.76 29.07
CA LYS A 238 -8.42 34.14 30.38
C LYS A 238 -9.75 33.74 31.01
N ASP A 239 -9.91 32.47 31.37
CA ASP A 239 -11.13 31.96 31.97
C ASP A 239 -11.28 32.38 33.45
N ARG A 240 -12.38 31.98 34.08
CA ARG A 240 -12.65 32.29 35.50
C ARG A 240 -11.74 31.56 36.50
N ASN A 241 -11.11 30.47 36.09
CA ASN A 241 -10.19 29.68 36.91
C ASN A 241 -8.74 30.19 36.78
N GLY A 242 -8.48 31.03 35.79
CA GLY A 242 -7.20 31.65 35.53
C GLY A 242 -6.41 31.00 34.39
N ASP A 243 -7.00 30.06 33.66
CA ASP A 243 -6.41 29.41 32.50
C ASP A 243 -6.56 30.26 31.24
N TYR A 244 -5.69 30.03 30.26
CA TYR A 244 -5.62 30.83 29.04
C TYR A 244 -6.01 29.99 27.82
N HIS A 245 -6.76 30.59 26.91
CA HIS A 245 -7.29 29.92 25.72
C HIS A 245 -7.15 30.83 24.50
N PHE A 246 -6.85 30.26 23.33
CA PHE A 246 -7.00 31.00 22.08
C PHE A 246 -8.49 31.24 21.78
N ASN A 247 -8.82 32.27 21.00
CA ASN A 247 -10.19 32.53 20.59
C ASN A 247 -10.79 31.30 19.87
N GLY A 248 -12.02 30.91 20.25
CA GLY A 248 -12.67 29.70 19.76
C GLY A 248 -13.04 29.69 18.26
N ASN A 249 -12.92 30.83 17.57
CA ASN A 249 -13.15 30.93 16.14
C ASN A 249 -11.91 30.63 15.29
N LEU A 250 -10.72 30.52 15.90
CA LEU A 250 -9.47 30.24 15.19
C LEU A 250 -9.35 28.74 14.88
N LYS A 251 -9.37 28.39 13.59
CA LYS A 251 -9.24 27.00 13.14
C LYS A 251 -7.78 26.64 12.88
N ASN A 252 -6.96 27.60 12.46
CA ASN A 252 -5.56 27.38 12.10
C ASN A 252 -4.73 28.68 12.19
N ALA A 253 -3.45 28.59 11.86
CA ALA A 253 -2.52 29.72 11.93
C ALA A 253 -2.88 30.87 10.96
N ALA A 254 -3.59 30.60 9.85
CA ALA A 254 -4.03 31.67 8.94
C ALA A 254 -5.14 32.52 9.58
N ASP A 255 -6.09 31.90 10.27
CA ASP A 255 -7.10 32.64 11.05
C ASP A 255 -6.44 33.47 12.15
N LEU A 256 -5.42 32.92 12.83
CA LEU A 256 -4.65 33.65 13.83
C LEU A 256 -3.93 34.86 13.20
N LYS A 257 -3.26 34.69 12.06
CA LYS A 257 -2.63 35.81 11.34
C LYS A 257 -3.64 36.89 10.96
N ALA A 258 -4.81 36.51 10.46
CA ALA A 258 -5.88 37.45 10.14
C ALA A 258 -6.34 38.21 11.39
N ALA A 259 -6.60 37.51 12.51
CA ALA A 259 -6.98 38.12 13.76
C ALA A 259 -5.91 39.07 14.33
N LEU A 260 -4.62 38.72 14.20
CA LEU A 260 -3.50 39.59 14.57
C LEU A 260 -3.45 40.85 13.68
N GLN A 261 -3.69 40.71 12.38
CA GLN A 261 -3.75 41.83 11.44
C GLN A 261 -4.94 42.77 11.68
N GLU A 262 -6.00 42.32 12.33
CA GLU A 262 -7.16 43.14 12.70
C GLU A 262 -7.02 43.83 14.06
N LEU A 263 -5.94 43.56 14.82
CA LEU A 263 -5.72 44.22 16.12
C LEU A 263 -5.61 45.75 15.98
N PRO A 264 -6.19 46.53 16.93
CA PRO A 264 -6.11 47.98 16.94
C PRO A 264 -4.68 48.53 16.90
N GLU A 265 -4.52 49.78 16.43
CA GLU A 265 -3.22 50.44 16.20
C GLU A 265 -2.27 50.39 17.41
N LYS A 266 -2.82 50.48 18.63
CA LYS A 266 -2.04 50.41 19.87
C LYS A 266 -1.21 49.12 20.05
N TYR A 267 -1.53 48.05 19.32
CA TYR A 267 -0.81 46.78 19.40
C TYR A 267 0.15 46.53 18.23
N LYS A 268 0.12 47.36 17.17
CA LYS A 268 0.83 47.09 15.91
C LYS A 268 2.33 47.03 16.07
N ASP A 269 2.92 47.96 16.83
CA ASP A 269 4.36 47.98 17.09
C ASP A 269 4.84 46.70 17.77
N ARG A 270 4.07 46.19 18.74
CA ARG A 270 4.41 44.93 19.42
C ARG A 270 4.19 43.72 18.53
N LEU A 271 3.13 43.73 17.73
CA LEU A 271 2.85 42.65 16.78
C LEU A 271 4.02 42.43 15.83
N LEU A 272 4.62 43.50 15.30
CA LEU A 272 5.80 43.41 14.43
C LEU A 272 6.95 42.63 15.08
N SER A 273 7.14 42.77 16.40
CA SER A 273 8.18 42.06 17.14
C SER A 273 7.80 40.66 17.64
N GLU A 274 6.51 40.38 17.86
CA GLU A 274 6.04 39.18 18.55
C GLU A 274 5.18 38.23 17.71
N GLU A 275 4.82 38.57 16.47
CA GLU A 275 3.99 37.72 15.60
C GLU A 275 4.53 36.28 15.52
N ARG A 276 5.85 36.11 15.32
CA ARG A 276 6.49 34.79 15.25
C ARG A 276 6.34 34.00 16.56
N ILE A 277 6.44 34.68 17.71
CA ILE A 277 6.31 34.05 19.02
C ILE A 277 4.88 33.58 19.25
N VAL A 278 3.88 34.41 18.90
CA VAL A 278 2.46 34.04 19.05
C VAL A 278 2.08 32.87 18.13
N LEU A 279 2.55 32.89 16.88
CA LEU A 279 2.37 31.77 15.95
C LEU A 279 3.03 30.49 16.45
N GLN A 280 4.21 30.60 17.07
CA GLN A 280 4.88 29.45 17.68
C GLN A 280 4.08 28.90 18.86
N ILE A 281 3.56 29.75 19.76
CA ILE A 281 2.73 29.30 20.89
C ILE A 281 1.45 28.61 20.37
N PHE A 282 0.83 29.14 19.32
CA PHE A 282 -0.33 28.51 18.68
C PHE A 282 0.02 27.13 18.12
N GLU A 283 1.16 27.01 17.45
CA GLU A 283 1.65 25.73 16.95
C GLU A 283 2.01 24.75 18.08
N GLU A 284 2.58 25.22 19.19
CA GLU A 284 2.86 24.37 20.36
C GLU A 284 1.58 23.83 21.02
N VAL A 285 0.49 24.59 21.01
CA VAL A 285 -0.81 24.15 21.57
C VAL A 285 -1.50 23.12 20.67
N PHE A 286 -1.53 23.37 19.35
CA PHE A 286 -2.33 22.59 18.41
C PHE A 286 -1.53 21.54 17.61
N ASN A 287 -0.21 21.69 17.49
CA ASN A 287 0.70 20.82 16.74
C ASN A 287 0.20 20.53 15.32
N HIS A 288 -0.19 21.58 14.59
CA HIS A 288 -0.75 21.43 13.25
C HIS A 288 0.28 20.92 12.23
N LYS A 289 1.58 21.06 12.49
CA LYS A 289 2.63 20.41 11.67
C LYS A 289 2.51 18.89 11.63
N ALA A 290 1.96 18.27 12.68
CA ALA A 290 1.71 16.83 12.73
C ALA A 290 0.34 16.43 12.15
N PHE A 291 -0.45 17.38 11.62
CA PHE A 291 -1.74 17.09 11.00
C PHE A 291 -1.56 16.47 9.63
N THR A 292 -1.87 15.19 9.50
CA THR A 292 -1.77 14.45 8.23
C THR A 292 -3.06 14.46 7.43
N GLY A 293 -4.17 14.91 8.02
CA GLY A 293 -5.50 14.93 7.41
C GLY A 293 -6.59 14.52 8.41
N ARG A 294 -7.81 14.30 7.91
CA ARG A 294 -8.97 13.95 8.73
C ARG A 294 -8.84 12.60 9.44
N SER A 295 -8.00 11.70 8.90
CA SER A 295 -7.65 10.36 9.43
C SER A 295 -7.55 10.30 10.95
N GLY A 296 -6.77 11.21 11.52
CA GLY A 296 -6.49 11.27 12.95
C GLY A 296 -7.51 12.06 13.77
N THR A 297 -8.68 12.43 13.23
CA THR A 297 -9.61 13.38 13.88
C THR A 297 -11.08 12.96 13.85
N PHE A 298 -11.39 11.76 13.34
CA PHE A 298 -12.73 11.18 13.30
C PHE A 298 -12.69 9.65 13.55
N TYR A 299 -13.87 9.02 13.71
CA TYR A 299 -14.02 7.67 14.30
C TYR A 299 -14.75 6.65 13.40
N GLY A 300 -14.81 6.87 12.10
CA GLY A 300 -15.40 5.96 11.12
C GLY A 300 -14.71 6.08 9.77
N TYR A 301 -15.10 5.30 8.76
CA TYR A 301 -14.40 5.22 7.47
C TYR A 301 -12.92 4.86 7.66
N GLU A 302 -11.98 5.69 7.20
CA GLU A 302 -10.54 5.52 7.43
C GLU A 302 -10.13 5.89 8.86
N GLY A 303 -11.02 6.47 9.67
CA GLY A 303 -10.70 7.09 10.96
C GLY A 303 -10.21 6.15 12.07
N LEU A 304 -9.99 6.74 13.24
CA LEU A 304 -9.40 6.08 14.40
C LEU A 304 -10.20 4.83 14.81
N GLY A 305 -9.50 3.70 14.97
CA GLY A 305 -10.07 2.42 15.38
C GLY A 305 -10.89 1.69 14.31
N SER A 306 -10.98 2.23 13.10
CA SER A 306 -11.70 1.61 11.99
C SER A 306 -10.80 0.68 11.18
N ILE A 307 -11.29 -0.53 10.91
CA ILE A 307 -10.67 -1.44 9.92
C ILE A 307 -11.18 -1.01 8.55
N TYR A 308 -10.26 -0.83 7.60
CA TYR A 308 -10.61 -0.56 6.20
C TYR A 308 -10.26 -1.77 5.35
N TRP A 309 -11.29 -2.54 4.98
CA TRP A 309 -11.13 -3.94 4.52
C TRP A 309 -10.34 -4.08 3.23
N HIS A 310 -10.39 -3.08 2.33
CA HIS A 310 -9.57 -3.12 1.13
C HIS A 310 -8.07 -3.21 1.43
N MET A 311 -7.57 -2.50 2.45
CA MET A 311 -6.15 -2.59 2.81
C MET A 311 -5.78 -3.94 3.44
N VAL A 312 -6.71 -4.55 4.18
CA VAL A 312 -6.52 -5.90 4.74
C VAL A 312 -6.48 -6.95 3.64
N SER A 313 -7.35 -6.88 2.63
CA SER A 313 -7.30 -7.81 1.49
C SER A 313 -6.06 -7.60 0.62
N LYS A 314 -5.53 -6.37 0.54
CA LYS A 314 -4.20 -6.15 -0.07
C LYS A 314 -3.09 -6.81 0.74
N LEU A 315 -3.16 -6.76 2.07
CA LEU A 315 -2.23 -7.50 2.94
C LEU A 315 -2.32 -9.00 2.67
N GLN A 316 -3.53 -9.57 2.62
CA GLN A 316 -3.74 -10.98 2.31
C GLN A 316 -3.05 -11.39 1.00
N LEU A 317 -3.25 -10.60 -0.07
CA LEU A 317 -2.63 -10.86 -1.36
C LEU A 317 -1.09 -10.75 -1.30
N ALA A 318 -0.55 -9.74 -0.60
CA ALA A 318 0.90 -9.58 -0.44
C ALA A 318 1.53 -10.74 0.36
N VAL A 319 0.84 -11.22 1.40
CA VAL A 319 1.27 -12.39 2.20
C VAL A 319 1.17 -13.67 1.39
N GLN A 320 0.15 -13.83 0.56
CA GLN A 320 0.06 -14.93 -0.40
C GLN A 320 1.28 -14.96 -1.33
N GLU A 321 1.64 -13.82 -1.94
CA GLU A 321 2.83 -13.74 -2.80
C GLU A 321 4.11 -14.09 -2.04
N CYS A 322 4.21 -13.74 -0.75
CA CYS A 322 5.32 -14.13 0.11
C CYS A 322 5.34 -15.64 0.42
N CYS A 323 4.18 -16.27 0.66
CA CYS A 323 4.05 -17.72 0.82
C CYS A 323 4.51 -18.45 -0.45
N LEU A 324 4.01 -18.03 -1.62
CA LEU A 324 4.38 -18.61 -2.91
C LEU A 324 5.88 -18.47 -3.18
N LYS A 325 6.45 -17.29 -2.91
CA LYS A 325 7.91 -17.07 -3.01
C LYS A 325 8.69 -18.06 -2.12
N ALA A 326 8.26 -18.25 -0.87
CA ALA A 326 8.94 -19.13 0.07
C ALA A 326 8.84 -20.60 -0.33
N ILE A 327 7.64 -21.05 -0.74
CA ILE A 327 7.38 -22.43 -1.19
C ILE A 327 8.19 -22.74 -2.46
N TRP A 328 8.07 -21.91 -3.50
CA TRP A 328 8.79 -22.12 -4.77
C TRP A 328 10.30 -21.92 -4.63
N GLY A 329 10.74 -21.14 -3.64
CA GLY A 329 12.15 -20.97 -3.30
C GLY A 329 12.75 -22.13 -2.50
N GLY A 330 11.93 -23.09 -2.04
CA GLY A 330 12.39 -24.20 -1.21
C GLY A 330 12.85 -23.78 0.18
N GLU A 331 12.22 -22.74 0.76
CA GLU A 331 12.51 -22.31 2.12
C GLU A 331 12.13 -23.40 3.15
N PRO A 332 12.79 -23.43 4.32
CA PRO A 332 12.49 -24.39 5.38
C PRO A 332 11.00 -24.43 5.78
N ALA A 333 10.52 -25.62 6.15
CA ALA A 333 9.13 -25.86 6.55
C ALA A 333 8.64 -24.96 7.70
N ASP A 334 9.53 -24.57 8.61
CA ASP A 334 9.21 -23.61 9.69
C ASP A 334 8.85 -22.21 9.14
N ILE A 335 9.62 -21.71 8.17
CA ILE A 335 9.37 -20.40 7.57
C ILE A 335 8.09 -20.44 6.73
N THR A 336 7.94 -21.46 5.88
CA THR A 336 6.76 -21.58 5.01
C THR A 336 5.49 -21.83 5.84
N GLY A 337 5.55 -22.69 6.86
CA GLY A 337 4.45 -22.95 7.78
C GLY A 337 3.98 -21.69 8.50
N ARG A 338 4.90 -20.91 9.08
CA ARG A 338 4.53 -19.67 9.80
C ARG A 338 4.03 -18.55 8.88
N LEU A 339 4.54 -18.47 7.64
CA LEU A 339 3.96 -17.56 6.64
C LEU A 339 2.52 -17.96 6.28
N LEU A 340 2.25 -19.26 6.15
CA LEU A 340 0.90 -19.79 5.91
C LEU A 340 -0.03 -19.54 7.11
N GLU A 341 0.46 -19.65 8.34
CA GLU A 341 -0.30 -19.29 9.54
C GLU A 341 -0.77 -17.82 9.46
N HIS A 342 0.14 -16.89 9.17
CA HIS A 342 -0.23 -15.47 8.96
C HIS A 342 -1.25 -15.32 7.82
N TYR A 343 -1.06 -16.03 6.70
CA TYR A 343 -2.00 -16.00 5.58
C TYR A 343 -3.43 -16.41 6.00
N TYR A 344 -3.58 -17.56 6.66
CA TYR A 344 -4.89 -18.07 7.06
C TYR A 344 -5.52 -17.25 8.19
N GLU A 345 -4.74 -16.73 9.14
CA GLU A 345 -5.25 -15.82 10.16
C GLU A 345 -5.78 -14.52 9.56
N ILE A 346 -5.07 -13.94 8.57
CA ILE A 346 -5.53 -12.75 7.85
C ILE A 346 -6.84 -13.06 7.11
N ASN A 347 -6.92 -14.21 6.44
CA ASN A 347 -8.12 -14.67 5.75
C ASN A 347 -9.32 -14.85 6.69
N GLU A 348 -9.11 -15.47 7.84
CA GLU A 348 -10.13 -15.59 8.88
C GLU A 348 -10.55 -14.21 9.42
N GLY A 349 -9.60 -13.28 9.54
CA GLY A 349 -9.83 -11.89 9.89
C GLY A 349 -10.77 -11.14 8.94
N ILE A 350 -10.75 -11.43 7.63
CA ILE A 350 -11.71 -10.89 6.64
C ILE A 350 -13.15 -11.21 7.05
N GLY A 351 -13.38 -12.40 7.62
CA GLY A 351 -14.55 -12.65 8.44
C GLY A 351 -15.69 -13.41 7.78
N VAL A 352 -15.47 -14.09 6.66
CA VAL A 352 -16.50 -14.94 5.99
C VAL A 352 -17.11 -15.99 6.95
N HIS A 353 -16.33 -16.46 7.93
CA HIS A 353 -16.75 -17.44 8.92
C HIS A 353 -17.12 -16.84 10.30
N LYS A 354 -17.12 -15.52 10.44
CA LYS A 354 -17.58 -14.86 11.68
C LYS A 354 -19.09 -15.02 11.83
N SER A 355 -19.57 -15.02 13.08
CA SER A 355 -21.00 -14.93 13.32
C SER A 355 -21.57 -13.63 12.75
N PRO A 356 -22.83 -13.61 12.25
CA PRO A 356 -23.46 -12.38 11.77
C PRO A 356 -23.51 -11.26 12.83
N ALA A 357 -23.55 -11.62 14.12
CA ALA A 357 -23.51 -10.66 15.21
C ALA A 357 -22.15 -9.95 15.33
N LEU A 358 -21.05 -10.70 15.19
CA LEU A 358 -19.70 -10.13 15.22
C LEU A 358 -19.37 -9.35 13.93
N TYR A 359 -19.77 -9.90 12.78
CA TYR A 359 -19.60 -9.24 11.48
C TYR A 359 -20.47 -7.97 11.38
N GLY A 360 -21.69 -8.03 11.93
CA GLY A 360 -22.69 -6.97 11.89
C GLY A 360 -23.53 -6.92 10.61
N ALA A 361 -23.44 -7.96 9.76
CA ALA A 361 -24.18 -8.15 8.52
C ALA A 361 -24.08 -9.62 8.06
N PHE A 362 -24.50 -9.93 6.83
CA PHE A 362 -24.20 -11.22 6.21
C PHE A 362 -22.68 -11.31 5.92
N PRO A 363 -21.96 -12.31 6.48
CA PRO A 363 -20.51 -12.42 6.32
C PRO A 363 -20.03 -12.69 4.89
N THR A 364 -20.95 -13.12 4.00
CA THR A 364 -20.68 -13.35 2.58
C THR A 364 -20.69 -12.06 1.74
N ASP A 365 -21.18 -10.95 2.30
CA ASP A 365 -21.29 -9.69 1.59
C ASP A 365 -20.09 -8.80 1.95
N PRO A 366 -19.38 -8.21 0.97
CA PRO A 366 -18.25 -7.33 1.23
C PRO A 366 -18.72 -5.94 1.69
N TYR A 367 -17.92 -5.30 2.56
CA TYR A 367 -18.16 -3.96 3.09
C TYR A 367 -16.87 -3.14 3.10
N SER A 368 -16.95 -1.82 2.99
CA SER A 368 -15.73 -0.98 2.93
C SER A 368 -14.97 -0.95 4.26
N HIS A 369 -15.67 -0.83 5.39
CA HIS A 369 -15.02 -0.66 6.68
C HIS A 369 -15.84 -1.19 7.87
N THR A 370 -15.18 -1.36 9.02
CA THR A 370 -15.80 -1.69 10.31
C THR A 370 -15.23 -0.78 11.40
N PRO A 371 -15.99 0.23 11.87
CA PRO A 371 -15.50 1.19 12.87
C PRO A 371 -15.39 0.53 14.26
N ALA A 372 -14.83 1.25 15.24
CA ALA A 372 -14.64 0.72 16.59
C ALA A 372 -15.97 0.34 17.29
N GLY A 373 -17.04 1.12 17.07
CA GLY A 373 -18.30 0.98 17.80
C GLY A 373 -19.47 0.33 17.04
N LYS A 374 -19.24 -0.23 15.85
CA LYS A 374 -20.29 -0.89 15.03
C LYS A 374 -19.71 -2.07 14.24
N GLY A 375 -20.57 -2.91 13.68
CA GLY A 375 -20.18 -3.90 12.67
C GLY A 375 -20.02 -3.27 11.27
N ALA A 376 -19.97 -4.12 10.24
CA ALA A 376 -19.65 -3.75 8.86
C ALA A 376 -20.51 -2.61 8.29
N GLN A 377 -19.87 -1.68 7.56
CA GLN A 377 -20.47 -0.46 6.99
C GLN A 377 -20.10 -0.29 5.50
N GLN A 378 -21.03 0.26 4.71
CA GLN A 378 -20.94 0.47 3.25
C GLN A 378 -20.87 -0.83 2.42
N PRO A 379 -22.02 -1.45 2.09
CA PRO A 379 -22.07 -2.73 1.39
C PRO A 379 -21.66 -2.64 -0.09
N GLY A 380 -21.12 -3.74 -0.61
CA GLY A 380 -21.08 -4.06 -2.04
C GLY A 380 -19.79 -3.63 -2.74
N MET A 381 -19.82 -2.49 -3.44
CA MET A 381 -18.82 -2.13 -4.46
C MET A 381 -17.51 -1.54 -3.89
N THR A 382 -16.89 -2.26 -2.95
CA THR A 382 -15.55 -1.94 -2.42
C THR A 382 -14.46 -2.56 -3.31
N GLY A 383 -13.30 -1.89 -3.41
CA GLY A 383 -12.11 -2.44 -4.08
C GLY A 383 -11.53 -3.70 -3.42
N GLN A 384 -11.99 -4.04 -2.21
CA GLN A 384 -11.65 -5.28 -1.52
C GLN A 384 -11.86 -6.52 -2.41
N VAL A 385 -12.99 -6.58 -3.12
CA VAL A 385 -13.42 -7.78 -3.85
C VAL A 385 -12.43 -8.22 -4.92
N LYS A 386 -11.71 -7.28 -5.56
CA LYS A 386 -10.73 -7.65 -6.58
C LYS A 386 -9.49 -8.33 -5.98
N GLU A 387 -9.09 -7.94 -4.78
CA GLU A 387 -7.91 -8.53 -4.11
C GLU A 387 -8.26 -9.94 -3.60
N ASP A 388 -9.50 -10.12 -3.12
CA ASP A 388 -10.01 -11.43 -2.68
C ASP A 388 -10.20 -12.39 -3.86
N ILE A 389 -10.62 -11.91 -5.03
CA ILE A 389 -10.67 -12.71 -6.27
C ILE A 389 -9.26 -13.21 -6.65
N LEU A 390 -8.26 -12.32 -6.65
CA LEU A 390 -6.88 -12.69 -6.96
C LEU A 390 -6.32 -13.68 -5.94
N SER A 391 -6.56 -13.43 -4.65
CA SER A 391 -6.17 -14.33 -3.56
C SER A 391 -6.80 -15.70 -3.75
N ARG A 392 -8.09 -15.78 -4.11
CA ARG A 392 -8.75 -17.07 -4.34
C ARG A 392 -8.15 -17.84 -5.52
N PHE A 393 -7.75 -17.18 -6.60
CA PHE A 393 -7.04 -17.87 -7.69
C PHE A 393 -5.66 -18.38 -7.27
N GLY A 394 -4.96 -17.64 -6.42
CA GLY A 394 -3.69 -18.10 -5.82
C GLY A 394 -3.87 -19.29 -4.88
N GLU A 395 -4.93 -19.32 -4.07
CA GLU A 395 -5.27 -20.48 -3.22
C GLU A 395 -5.57 -21.72 -4.05
N LEU A 396 -6.39 -21.55 -5.10
CA LEU A 396 -6.70 -22.61 -6.06
C LEU A 396 -5.47 -23.02 -6.88
N GLY A 397 -4.35 -22.31 -6.78
CA GLY A 397 -3.11 -22.64 -7.49
C GLY A 397 -3.19 -22.38 -8.99
N THR A 398 -4.02 -21.46 -9.45
CA THR A 398 -4.20 -21.20 -10.89
C THR A 398 -3.20 -20.14 -11.35
N PHE A 399 -2.04 -20.56 -11.85
CA PHE A 399 -0.96 -19.65 -12.25
C PHE A 399 -0.73 -19.63 -13.76
N VAL A 400 -0.29 -18.49 -14.27
CA VAL A 400 0.12 -18.34 -15.67
C VAL A 400 1.60 -17.96 -15.71
N LYS A 401 2.41 -18.79 -16.36
CA LYS A 401 3.85 -18.58 -16.50
C LYS A 401 4.28 -18.92 -17.91
N LYS A 402 5.03 -18.02 -18.56
CA LYS A 402 5.54 -18.23 -19.94
C LYS A 402 4.47 -18.66 -20.96
N GLY A 403 3.25 -18.12 -20.82
CA GLY A 403 2.12 -18.42 -21.72
C GLY A 403 1.40 -19.74 -21.42
N GLU A 404 1.72 -20.40 -20.31
CA GLU A 404 1.17 -21.71 -19.94
C GLU A 404 0.35 -21.60 -18.65
N LEU A 405 -0.75 -22.36 -18.58
CA LEU A 405 -1.58 -22.52 -17.39
C LEU A 405 -1.00 -23.63 -16.50
N HIS A 406 -0.83 -23.32 -15.23
CA HIS A 406 -0.35 -24.24 -14.20
C HIS A 406 -1.41 -24.37 -13.11
N PHE A 407 -1.56 -25.59 -12.60
CA PHE A 407 -2.32 -25.89 -11.39
C PHE A 407 -1.34 -26.28 -10.28
N ASP A 408 -1.19 -25.45 -9.25
CA ASP A 408 -0.24 -25.66 -8.15
C ASP A 408 -0.88 -25.20 -6.82
N PRO A 409 -1.85 -25.97 -6.28
CA PRO A 409 -2.66 -25.56 -5.13
C PRO A 409 -1.91 -25.72 -3.78
N CYS A 410 -0.68 -25.21 -3.70
CA CYS A 410 0.18 -25.31 -2.52
C CYS A 410 -0.28 -24.49 -1.30
N LEU A 411 -1.40 -23.77 -1.41
CA LEU A 411 -2.09 -23.07 -0.32
C LEU A 411 -3.53 -23.59 -0.09
N LEU A 412 -4.02 -24.52 -0.91
CA LEU A 412 -5.38 -25.02 -0.81
C LEU A 412 -5.49 -26.00 0.35
N ARG A 413 -6.46 -25.78 1.24
CA ARG A 413 -6.65 -26.67 2.38
C ARG A 413 -7.44 -27.91 1.98
N LYS A 414 -7.07 -29.09 2.50
CA LYS A 414 -7.78 -30.35 2.23
C LYS A 414 -9.26 -30.28 2.62
N GLU A 415 -9.60 -29.50 3.64
CA GLU A 415 -10.98 -29.33 4.11
C GLU A 415 -11.92 -28.63 3.12
N GLU A 416 -11.41 -28.02 2.05
CA GLU A 416 -12.22 -27.40 1.00
C GLU A 416 -12.85 -28.42 0.03
N PHE A 417 -12.34 -29.65 0.00
CA PHE A 417 -12.88 -30.73 -0.83
C PHE A 417 -14.21 -31.24 -0.26
N LEU A 418 -15.11 -31.66 -1.15
CA LEU A 418 -16.46 -32.09 -0.77
C LEU A 418 -16.44 -33.38 0.04
N LYS A 419 -17.05 -33.35 1.24
CA LYS A 419 -17.34 -34.57 2.02
C LYS A 419 -18.49 -35.41 1.47
N VAL A 420 -19.33 -34.81 0.63
CA VAL A 420 -20.48 -35.44 -0.01
C VAL A 420 -20.61 -34.83 -1.40
N GLY A 421 -20.74 -35.68 -2.42
CA GLY A 421 -20.88 -35.23 -3.80
C GLY A 421 -22.05 -34.26 -4.00
N LYS A 422 -21.88 -33.33 -4.95
CA LYS A 422 -22.85 -32.27 -5.28
C LYS A 422 -22.96 -32.05 -6.77
N VAL A 423 -24.06 -31.42 -7.20
CA VAL A 423 -24.22 -30.94 -8.58
C VAL A 423 -23.63 -29.54 -8.69
N PHE A 424 -22.67 -29.38 -9.58
CA PHE A 424 -22.08 -28.10 -9.95
C PHE A 424 -22.82 -27.51 -11.14
N HIS A 425 -23.51 -26.41 -10.90
CA HIS A 425 -24.21 -25.65 -11.93
C HIS A 425 -23.32 -24.52 -12.43
N PHE A 426 -23.12 -24.43 -13.73
CA PHE A 426 -22.28 -23.40 -14.35
C PHE A 426 -22.87 -22.95 -15.69
N VAL A 427 -22.31 -21.88 -16.25
CA VAL A 427 -22.69 -21.34 -17.55
C VAL A 427 -21.49 -21.44 -18.48
N ASN A 428 -21.59 -22.19 -19.57
CA ASN A 428 -20.51 -22.34 -20.54
C ASN A 428 -20.34 -21.07 -21.40
N ILE A 429 -19.30 -21.03 -22.24
CA ILE A 429 -19.00 -19.87 -23.09
C ILE A 429 -20.12 -19.51 -24.08
N ASP A 430 -21.00 -20.46 -24.44
CA ASP A 430 -22.16 -20.25 -25.31
C ASP A 430 -23.39 -19.75 -24.54
N LYS A 431 -23.21 -19.43 -23.25
CA LYS A 431 -24.24 -18.96 -22.31
C LYS A 431 -25.28 -20.02 -21.96
N GLU A 432 -24.96 -21.29 -22.17
CA GLU A 432 -25.83 -22.40 -21.84
C GLU A 432 -25.63 -22.81 -20.38
N LYS A 433 -26.74 -23.08 -19.69
CA LYS A 433 -26.71 -23.66 -18.34
C LYS A 433 -26.32 -25.12 -18.45
N GLN A 434 -25.28 -25.49 -17.74
CA GLN A 434 -24.74 -26.84 -17.70
C GLN A 434 -24.72 -27.32 -16.24
N GLU A 435 -24.70 -28.63 -16.08
CA GLU A 435 -24.56 -29.27 -14.78
C GLU A 435 -23.52 -30.38 -14.85
N HIS A 436 -22.79 -30.55 -13.74
CA HIS A 436 -21.80 -31.59 -13.62
C HIS A 436 -21.82 -32.17 -12.21
N ALA A 437 -21.84 -33.49 -12.08
CA ALA A 437 -21.72 -34.13 -10.78
C ALA A 437 -20.26 -34.06 -10.31
N ILE A 438 -20.04 -33.47 -9.14
CA ILE A 438 -18.76 -33.49 -8.45
C ILE A 438 -18.84 -34.56 -7.37
N PRO A 439 -17.99 -35.60 -7.41
CA PRO A 439 -17.95 -36.64 -6.39
C PRO A 439 -17.52 -36.12 -5.00
N GLU A 440 -17.56 -37.02 -4.01
CA GLU A 440 -16.82 -36.85 -2.76
C GLU A 440 -15.32 -36.72 -3.05
N ASP A 441 -14.59 -36.03 -2.18
CA ASP A 441 -13.14 -35.75 -2.27
C ASP A 441 -12.74 -34.98 -3.54
N CYS A 442 -13.68 -34.22 -4.11
CA CYS A 442 -13.46 -33.35 -5.26
C CYS A 442 -13.88 -31.90 -4.98
N LEU A 443 -13.33 -30.95 -5.74
CA LEU A 443 -13.67 -29.53 -5.72
C LEU A 443 -13.87 -29.02 -7.16
N GLY A 444 -14.84 -28.15 -7.40
CA GLY A 444 -15.08 -27.57 -8.73
C GLY A 444 -15.11 -26.06 -8.74
N PHE A 445 -14.50 -25.47 -9.77
CA PHE A 445 -14.53 -24.04 -10.05
C PHE A 445 -14.47 -23.81 -11.57
N THR A 446 -14.36 -22.54 -12.00
CA THR A 446 -14.13 -22.23 -13.42
C THR A 446 -12.90 -21.36 -13.62
N CYS A 447 -12.11 -21.67 -14.65
CA CYS A 447 -11.03 -20.82 -15.17
C CYS A 447 -11.36 -20.44 -16.62
N CYS A 448 -11.38 -19.15 -16.95
CA CYS A 448 -11.85 -18.66 -18.26
C CYS A 448 -13.22 -19.24 -18.69
N GLN A 449 -14.12 -19.48 -17.72
CA GLN A 449 -15.45 -20.08 -17.92
C GLN A 449 -15.45 -21.55 -18.36
N ILE A 450 -14.30 -22.23 -18.29
CA ILE A 450 -14.16 -23.67 -18.44
C ILE A 450 -14.23 -24.29 -17.03
N PRO A 451 -15.07 -25.32 -16.80
CA PRO A 451 -15.11 -26.01 -15.51
C PRO A 451 -13.80 -26.78 -15.27
N VAL A 452 -13.22 -26.57 -14.09
CA VAL A 452 -12.04 -27.26 -13.58
C VAL A 452 -12.47 -28.05 -12.35
N ILE A 453 -12.21 -29.35 -12.36
CA ILE A 453 -12.50 -30.25 -11.23
C ILE A 453 -11.18 -30.76 -10.68
N TYR A 454 -10.91 -30.48 -9.41
CA TYR A 454 -9.78 -31.05 -8.68
C TYR A 454 -10.20 -32.37 -8.05
N HIS A 455 -9.36 -33.38 -8.21
CA HIS A 455 -9.50 -34.73 -7.64
C HIS A 455 -8.28 -35.01 -6.77
N ILE A 456 -8.48 -35.55 -5.57
CA ILE A 456 -7.36 -36.10 -4.79
C ILE A 456 -6.96 -37.45 -5.41
N ALA A 457 -5.70 -37.61 -5.77
CA ALA A 457 -5.20 -38.80 -6.45
C ALA A 457 -3.73 -39.09 -6.11
N ASP A 458 -3.27 -40.33 -6.31
CA ASP A 458 -1.88 -40.71 -6.06
C ASP A 458 -0.89 -40.05 -7.03
N LYS A 459 -1.34 -39.77 -8.26
CA LYS A 459 -0.50 -39.24 -9.35
C LYS A 459 -1.07 -37.93 -9.88
N GLU A 460 -0.18 -36.95 -10.02
CA GLU A 460 -0.49 -35.67 -10.64
C GLU A 460 -0.67 -35.80 -12.16
N SER A 461 -1.78 -35.24 -12.67
CA SER A 461 -2.05 -35.19 -14.11
C SER A 461 -3.18 -34.21 -14.42
N VAL A 462 -3.27 -33.77 -15.66
CA VAL A 462 -4.45 -33.04 -16.19
C VAL A 462 -5.10 -33.86 -17.31
N GLU A 463 -6.39 -34.17 -17.17
CA GLU A 463 -7.23 -34.72 -18.24
C GLU A 463 -8.09 -33.58 -18.82
N ILE A 464 -7.85 -33.23 -20.08
CA ILE A 464 -8.57 -32.16 -20.78
C ILE A 464 -9.61 -32.80 -21.71
N HIS A 465 -10.88 -32.51 -21.44
CA HIS A 465 -12.01 -32.97 -22.25
C HIS A 465 -12.31 -31.94 -23.33
N LEU A 466 -12.23 -32.37 -24.59
CA LEU A 466 -12.60 -31.56 -25.74
C LEU A 466 -14.08 -31.73 -26.07
N ARG A 467 -14.68 -30.72 -26.69
CA ARG A 467 -16.09 -30.77 -27.11
C ARG A 467 -16.39 -31.81 -28.18
N ASP A 468 -15.40 -32.23 -28.96
CA ASP A 468 -15.53 -33.31 -29.96
C ASP A 468 -15.51 -34.72 -29.34
N GLY A 469 -15.44 -34.81 -28.00
CA GLY A 469 -15.41 -36.06 -27.24
C GLY A 469 -14.02 -36.65 -27.07
N LYS A 470 -12.97 -36.05 -27.67
CA LYS A 470 -11.59 -36.48 -27.45
C LYS A 470 -11.08 -35.99 -26.10
N LYS A 471 -10.00 -36.63 -25.66
CA LYS A 471 -9.28 -36.31 -24.43
C LYS A 471 -7.81 -36.04 -24.72
N ILE A 472 -7.22 -35.13 -23.95
CA ILE A 472 -5.77 -34.93 -23.89
C ILE A 472 -5.35 -35.23 -22.46
N GLU A 473 -4.42 -36.17 -22.29
CA GLU A 473 -3.83 -36.49 -21.00
C GLU A 473 -2.45 -35.83 -20.91
N ILE A 474 -2.22 -35.15 -19.79
CA ILE A 474 -0.96 -34.48 -19.49
C ILE A 474 -0.42 -35.06 -18.19
N ASP A 475 0.84 -35.50 -18.22
CA ASP A 475 1.57 -35.92 -17.03
C ASP A 475 2.03 -34.68 -16.25
N GLY A 476 1.69 -34.60 -14.96
CA GLY A 476 1.89 -33.40 -14.13
C GLY A 476 0.83 -32.31 -14.32
N LEU A 477 1.10 -31.13 -13.76
CA LEU A 477 0.09 -30.07 -13.56
C LEU A 477 0.27 -28.83 -14.46
N ARG A 478 0.96 -28.97 -15.59
CA ARG A 478 1.28 -27.89 -16.52
C ARG A 478 0.60 -28.14 -17.86
N VAL A 479 -0.31 -27.26 -18.23
CA VAL A 479 -0.95 -27.26 -19.56
C VAL A 479 0.01 -26.63 -20.57
N ASP A 480 0.16 -27.25 -21.73
CA ASP A 480 1.05 -26.75 -22.79
C ASP A 480 0.60 -25.39 -23.34
N HIS A 481 1.51 -24.70 -24.03
CA HIS A 481 1.27 -23.34 -24.54
C HIS A 481 0.10 -23.25 -25.53
N GLU A 482 -0.08 -24.23 -26.43
CA GLU A 482 -1.16 -24.20 -27.42
C GLU A 482 -2.51 -24.36 -26.74
N THR A 483 -2.63 -25.35 -25.85
CA THR A 483 -3.86 -25.61 -25.11
C THR A 483 -4.18 -24.45 -24.16
N SER A 484 -3.17 -23.88 -23.50
CA SER A 484 -3.32 -22.70 -22.64
C SER A 484 -3.84 -21.49 -23.41
N ALA A 485 -3.29 -21.22 -24.60
CA ALA A 485 -3.80 -20.15 -25.48
C ALA A 485 -5.29 -20.38 -25.84
N ALA A 486 -5.67 -21.62 -26.16
CA ALA A 486 -7.07 -21.94 -26.47
C ALA A 486 -8.03 -21.72 -25.28
N ILE A 487 -7.56 -21.91 -24.04
CA ILE A 487 -8.27 -21.58 -22.79
C ILE A 487 -8.42 -20.07 -22.64
N PHE A 488 -7.32 -19.31 -22.77
CA PHE A 488 -7.31 -17.86 -22.58
C PHE A 488 -8.15 -17.14 -23.64
N ASP A 489 -8.08 -17.59 -24.89
CA ASP A 489 -8.85 -17.05 -26.02
C ASP A 489 -10.31 -17.50 -26.01
N ARG A 490 -10.70 -18.36 -25.07
CA ARG A 490 -12.08 -18.86 -24.91
C ARG A 490 -12.64 -19.44 -26.21
N THR A 491 -11.82 -20.22 -26.92
CA THR A 491 -12.13 -20.77 -28.25
C THR A 491 -13.35 -21.71 -28.28
N GLY A 492 -13.76 -22.22 -27.12
CA GLY A 492 -14.83 -23.21 -27.01
C GLY A 492 -14.40 -24.64 -27.31
N ARG A 493 -13.13 -24.88 -27.62
CA ARG A 493 -12.62 -26.23 -27.91
C ARG A 493 -12.69 -27.15 -26.69
N ILE A 494 -12.47 -26.60 -25.50
CA ILE A 494 -12.34 -27.35 -24.24
C ILE A 494 -13.68 -27.30 -23.48
N ALA A 495 -14.16 -28.47 -23.09
CA ALA A 495 -15.40 -28.66 -22.35
C ALA A 495 -15.20 -28.68 -20.83
N ARG A 496 -14.12 -29.33 -20.35
CA ARG A 496 -13.79 -29.50 -18.92
C ARG A 496 -12.31 -29.85 -18.76
N MET A 497 -11.73 -29.51 -17.61
CA MET A 497 -10.43 -30.01 -17.17
C MET A 497 -10.58 -30.74 -15.84
N ASP A 498 -10.08 -31.97 -15.75
CA ASP A 498 -9.96 -32.73 -14.52
C ASP A 498 -8.49 -32.76 -14.11
N VAL A 499 -8.21 -32.24 -12.92
CA VAL A 499 -6.86 -32.06 -12.41
C VAL A 499 -6.71 -32.98 -11.21
N ASN A 500 -5.88 -34.00 -11.38
CA ASN A 500 -5.54 -34.94 -10.32
C ASN A 500 -4.40 -34.34 -9.51
N ILE A 501 -4.63 -34.08 -8.23
CA ILE A 501 -3.71 -33.43 -7.30
C ILE A 501 -3.28 -34.46 -6.25
N ASN A 502 -1.97 -34.52 -5.97
CA ASN A 502 -1.47 -35.34 -4.88
C ASN A 502 -1.86 -34.74 -3.52
N GLU A 503 -2.32 -35.56 -2.58
CA GLU A 503 -2.72 -35.11 -1.24
C GLU A 503 -1.60 -34.38 -0.50
N GLU A 504 -0.33 -34.79 -0.69
CA GLU A 504 0.84 -34.17 -0.07
C GLU A 504 1.08 -32.72 -0.54
N HIS A 505 0.44 -32.32 -1.65
CA HIS A 505 0.53 -30.97 -2.20
C HIS A 505 -0.42 -29.97 -1.52
N LEU A 506 -1.42 -30.47 -0.79
CA LEU A 506 -2.43 -29.68 -0.09
C LEU A 506 -1.98 -29.24 1.31
N LYS A 507 -2.76 -28.36 1.96
CA LYS A 507 -2.53 -27.88 3.33
C LYS A 507 -3.56 -28.35 4.35
#